data_AF-A0A5N4C211-F1
#
_entry.id   AF-A0A5N4C211-F1
#
_cell.length_a   1.000
_cell.length_b   1.000
_cell.length_c   1.000
_cell.angle_alpha   90.00
_cell.angle_beta   90.00
_cell.angle_gamma   90.00
#
_symmetry.space_group_name_H-M   'P 1'
#
loop_
_entity.id
_entity.type
_entity.pdbx_description
1 polymer ?
#
loop_
_entity_poly.entity_id
_entity_poly.type
_entity_poly.pdbx_seq_one_letter_code
_entity_poly.pdbx_strand_id
1 'polypeptide(L)'
;MMADLVSFLLLKYRRKQPTTRAEMLSILRAYQHHFPVVFSQASECMQLVFGVDVKEVDPKEHLYILVPTLGLTCDGMQGDERSMPKNGLLVILLGVMEHFIYGEPRELITKAWVQEGYLEYRQVADSDPARHEFLWGPRAHAETSKLQVLEHLFRLNSKGPISFPSLSEEAVSNEEEGA
;
A
#
# COMPACT_ATOMS: atom_id res chain seq x y z
N MET A 1 14.62 -2.52 -13.05
CA MET A 1 14.61 -1.04 -13.09
C MET A 1 13.74 -0.44 -12.00
N MET A 2 12.40 -0.46 -12.14
CA MET A 2 11.49 0.08 -11.12
C MET A 2 11.48 -0.80 -9.85
N ALA A 3 11.38 -2.12 -10.01
CA ALA A 3 11.43 -3.07 -8.89
C ALA A 3 12.73 -2.96 -8.06
N ASP A 4 13.86 -2.66 -8.71
CA ASP A 4 15.15 -2.46 -8.04
C ASP A 4 15.15 -1.16 -7.22
N LEU A 5 14.59 -0.08 -7.77
CA LEU A 5 14.45 1.19 -7.06
C LEU A 5 13.49 1.07 -5.87
N VAL A 6 12.35 0.40 -6.04
CA VAL A 6 11.40 0.11 -4.94
C VAL A 6 12.08 -0.72 -3.85
N SER A 7 12.81 -1.78 -4.23
CA SER A 7 13.55 -2.62 -3.28
C SER A 7 14.61 -1.83 -2.51
N PHE A 8 15.32 -0.93 -3.20
CA PHE A 8 16.29 -0.03 -2.60
C PHE A 8 15.64 0.97 -1.62
N LEU A 9 14.50 1.57 -2.00
CA LEU A 9 13.76 2.49 -1.14
C LEU A 9 13.21 1.79 0.10
N LEU A 10 12.65 0.58 -0.04
CA LEU A 10 12.23 -0.25 1.09
C LEU A 10 13.39 -0.55 2.04
N LEU A 11 14.59 -0.81 1.51
CA LEU A 11 15.79 -1.01 2.34
C LEU A 11 16.18 0.25 3.11
N LYS A 12 16.12 1.43 2.48
CA LYS A 12 16.38 2.72 3.12
C LYS A 12 15.35 3.03 4.21
N TYR A 13 14.06 2.78 3.95
CA TYR A 13 12.98 2.90 4.94
C TYR A 13 13.22 2.00 6.16
N ARG A 14 13.51 0.72 5.92
CA ARG A 14 13.82 -0.25 7.00
C ARG A 14 14.99 0.18 7.87
N ARG A 15 16.03 0.75 7.26
CA ARG A 15 17.22 1.24 7.96
C ARG A 15 17.02 2.63 8.57
N LYS A 16 15.86 3.25 8.38
CA LYS A 16 15.58 4.65 8.76
C LYS A 16 16.65 5.61 8.25
N GLN A 17 17.13 5.36 7.03
CA GLN A 17 18.19 6.15 6.40
C GLN A 17 17.60 7.03 5.29
N PRO A 18 18.08 8.28 5.16
CA PRO A 18 17.78 9.08 4.00
C PRO A 18 18.51 8.55 2.76
N THR A 19 18.11 9.05 1.59
CA THR A 19 18.75 8.72 0.33
C THR A 19 18.82 9.92 -0.60
N THR A 20 19.76 9.92 -1.53
CA THR A 20 19.92 11.01 -2.50
C THR A 20 19.55 10.58 -3.91
N ARG A 21 19.22 11.53 -4.77
CA ARG A 21 19.01 11.27 -6.20
C ARG A 21 20.21 10.57 -6.85
N ALA A 22 21.43 10.92 -6.46
CA ALA A 22 22.65 10.30 -6.97
C ALA A 22 22.73 8.81 -6.62
N GLU A 23 22.39 8.43 -5.38
CA GLU A 23 22.30 7.02 -4.98
C GLU A 23 21.25 6.28 -5.80
N MET A 24 20.06 6.86 -5.98
CA MET A 24 18.99 6.23 -6.76
C MET A 24 19.38 6.07 -8.24
N LEU A 25 20.04 7.06 -8.84
CA LEU A 25 20.55 6.99 -10.22
C LEU A 25 21.59 5.90 -10.40
N SER A 26 22.40 5.62 -9.37
CA SER A 26 23.38 4.53 -9.40
C SER A 26 22.71 3.15 -9.52
N ILE A 27 21.51 2.99 -8.97
CA ILE A 27 20.70 1.76 -9.07
C ILE A 27 20.20 1.55 -10.50
N LEU A 28 19.80 2.62 -11.20
CA LEU A 28 19.23 2.54 -12.55
C LEU A 28 20.27 2.33 -13.66
N ARG A 29 21.56 2.53 -13.38
CA ARG A 29 22.71 2.35 -14.32
C ARG A 29 22.43 2.87 -15.73
N ALA A 30 22.04 2.00 -16.67
CA ALA A 30 21.82 2.33 -18.09
C ALA A 30 20.53 3.12 -18.38
N TYR A 31 19.64 3.27 -17.40
CA TYR A 31 18.31 3.89 -17.59
C TYR A 31 18.15 5.23 -16.87
N GLN A 32 19.26 5.90 -16.56
CA GLN A 32 19.27 7.19 -15.88
C GLN A 32 18.47 8.27 -16.61
N HIS A 33 18.41 8.23 -17.96
CA HIS A 33 17.64 9.20 -18.75
C HIS A 33 16.12 9.13 -18.52
N HIS A 34 15.60 8.02 -17.98
CA HIS A 34 14.19 7.85 -17.66
C HIS A 34 13.91 8.01 -16.16
N PHE A 35 14.88 8.52 -15.39
CA PHE A 35 14.78 8.66 -13.94
C PHE A 35 13.49 9.33 -13.48
N PRO A 36 13.03 10.47 -14.05
CA PRO A 36 11.82 11.12 -13.56
C PRO A 36 10.58 10.22 -13.60
N VAL A 37 10.40 9.46 -14.68
CA VAL A 37 9.27 8.54 -14.85
C VAL A 37 9.40 7.35 -13.91
N VAL A 38 10.59 6.74 -13.83
CA VAL A 38 10.85 5.58 -12.98
C VAL A 38 10.72 5.95 -11.50
N PHE A 39 11.20 7.14 -11.11
CA PHE A 39 11.09 7.66 -9.75
C PHE A 39 9.65 7.95 -9.39
N SER A 40 8.87 8.61 -10.25
CA SER A 40 7.44 8.86 -10.02
C SER A 40 6.68 7.56 -9.76
N GLN A 41 6.85 6.56 -10.64
CA GLN A 41 6.18 5.27 -10.50
C GLN A 41 6.65 4.49 -9.26
N ALA A 42 7.93 4.55 -8.92
CA ALA A 42 8.45 3.92 -7.71
C ALA A 42 7.87 4.60 -6.46
N SER A 43 7.78 5.92 -6.43
CA SER A 43 7.20 6.68 -5.32
C SER A 43 5.70 6.41 -5.15
N GLU A 44 4.93 6.35 -6.25
CA GLU A 44 3.52 5.93 -6.23
C GLU A 44 3.37 4.50 -5.67
N CYS A 45 4.26 3.59 -6.07
CA CYS A 45 4.28 2.22 -5.55
C CYS A 45 4.61 2.15 -4.05
N MET A 46 5.60 2.94 -3.60
CA MET A 46 5.94 3.07 -2.18
C MET A 46 4.74 3.56 -1.36
N GLN A 47 3.98 4.51 -1.89
CA GLN A 47 2.81 5.06 -1.21
C GLN A 47 1.62 4.08 -1.20
N LEU A 48 1.17 3.61 -2.35
CA LEU A 48 -0.08 2.85 -2.47
C LEU A 48 0.03 1.41 -1.96
N VAL A 49 1.14 0.73 -2.23
CA VAL A 49 1.32 -0.68 -1.83
C VAL A 49 1.88 -0.78 -0.41
N PHE A 50 2.86 0.06 -0.10
CA PHE A 50 3.61 -0.04 1.16
C PHE A 50 3.22 1.01 2.20
N GLY A 51 2.48 2.06 1.83
CA GLY A 51 2.11 3.15 2.74
C GLY A 51 3.31 3.95 3.24
N VAL A 52 4.26 4.21 2.34
CA VAL A 52 5.49 4.96 2.60
C VAL A 52 5.59 6.12 1.61
N ASP A 53 5.61 7.34 2.12
CA ASP A 53 5.86 8.54 1.33
C ASP A 53 7.37 8.75 1.15
N VAL A 54 7.79 8.99 -0.09
CA VAL A 54 9.14 9.45 -0.41
C VAL A 54 9.11 10.97 -0.49
N LYS A 55 9.66 11.66 0.52
CA LYS A 55 9.59 13.13 0.63
C LYS A 55 10.96 13.76 0.41
N GLU A 56 11.04 14.70 -0.53
CA GLU A 56 12.23 15.54 -0.70
C GLU A 56 12.27 16.58 0.42
N VAL A 57 13.37 16.61 1.17
CA VAL A 57 13.59 17.53 2.30
C VAL A 57 14.63 18.59 2.00
N ASP A 58 15.49 18.34 1.02
CA ASP A 58 16.46 19.31 0.51
C ASP A 58 16.52 19.24 -1.03
N PRO A 59 15.92 20.21 -1.74
CA PRO A 59 15.96 20.27 -3.20
C PRO A 59 17.34 20.56 -3.79
N LYS A 60 18.27 21.14 -3.02
CA LYS A 60 19.62 21.47 -3.50
C LYS A 60 20.49 20.21 -3.56
N GLU A 61 20.44 19.43 -2.49
CA GLU A 61 21.17 18.16 -2.37
C GLU A 61 20.39 16.98 -2.93
N HIS A 62 19.14 17.20 -3.37
CA HIS A 62 18.17 16.18 -3.77
C HIS A 62 18.12 15.05 -2.73
N LEU A 63 17.89 15.44 -1.47
CA LEU A 63 17.83 14.56 -0.31
C LEU A 63 16.39 14.17 -0.03
N TYR A 64 16.16 12.87 0.11
CA TYR A 64 14.84 12.30 0.36
C TYR A 64 14.83 11.50 1.66
N ILE A 65 13.74 11.64 2.41
CA ILE A 65 13.39 10.79 3.55
C ILE A 65 12.21 9.89 3.18
N LEU A 66 12.11 8.76 3.88
CA LEU A 66 10.99 7.84 3.74
C LEU A 66 10.20 7.82 5.04
N VAL A 67 8.92 8.20 4.96
CA VAL A 67 8.06 8.31 6.15
C VAL A 67 6.77 7.52 5.95
N PRO A 68 6.16 6.99 7.01
CA PRO A 68 4.84 6.39 6.92
C PRO A 68 3.80 7.38 6.38
N THR A 69 2.97 6.94 5.45
CA THR A 69 1.83 7.71 4.94
C THR A 69 0.86 8.02 6.08
N LEU A 70 0.27 9.21 6.08
CA LEU A 70 -0.60 9.75 7.15
C LEU A 70 0.03 9.82 8.56
N GLY A 71 1.36 9.67 8.68
CA GLY A 71 2.02 9.66 9.99
C GLY A 71 1.72 8.43 10.83
N LEU A 72 1.27 7.33 10.20
CA LEU A 72 0.94 6.08 10.89
C LEU A 72 2.18 5.49 11.58
N THR A 73 2.03 5.14 12.85
CA THR A 73 3.13 4.55 13.66
C THR A 73 3.09 3.02 13.68
N CYS A 74 1.99 2.42 13.23
CA CYS A 74 1.86 0.97 13.08
C CYS A 74 2.53 0.55 11.78
N ASP A 75 3.78 0.06 11.85
CA ASP A 75 4.52 -0.41 10.66
C ASP A 75 4.25 -1.88 10.32
N GLY A 76 3.61 -2.63 11.23
CA GLY A 76 3.35 -4.06 11.10
C GLY A 76 4.62 -4.94 11.06
N MET A 77 5.79 -4.37 11.34
CA MET A 77 7.11 -5.01 11.26
C MET A 77 7.46 -5.65 12.62
N GLN A 78 6.75 -6.70 13.02
CA GLN A 78 7.11 -7.46 14.22
C GLN A 78 8.26 -8.42 13.89
N GLY A 79 9.49 -8.02 14.22
CA GLY A 79 10.64 -8.91 14.50
C GLY A 79 11.25 -9.73 13.36
N ASP A 80 10.58 -9.86 12.21
CA ASP A 80 11.10 -10.62 11.06
C ASP A 80 11.68 -9.65 10.01
N GLU A 81 12.99 -9.72 9.77
CA GLU A 81 13.75 -8.83 8.87
C GLU A 81 13.21 -8.80 7.43
N ARG A 82 12.41 -9.80 7.07
CA ARG A 82 11.78 -9.95 5.75
C ARG A 82 10.41 -9.28 5.63
N SER A 83 9.77 -8.92 6.74
CA SER A 83 8.41 -8.37 6.73
C SER A 83 8.37 -7.04 5.96
N MET A 84 7.39 -6.91 5.05
CA MET A 84 7.16 -5.68 4.29
C MET A 84 6.26 -4.74 5.10
N PRO A 85 6.40 -3.40 4.95
CA PRO A 85 5.49 -2.45 5.57
C PRO A 85 4.05 -2.75 5.15
N LYS A 86 3.14 -2.80 6.12
CA LYS A 86 1.72 -3.12 5.87
C LYS A 86 0.82 -1.87 5.87
N ASN A 87 1.42 -0.69 5.90
CA ASN A 87 0.72 0.58 6.09
C ASN A 87 -0.21 0.87 4.92
N GLY A 88 0.18 0.53 3.68
CA GLY A 88 -0.66 0.69 2.50
C GLY A 88 -1.97 -0.09 2.63
N LEU A 89 -1.89 -1.35 3.07
CA LEU A 89 -3.07 -2.17 3.35
C LEU A 89 -3.93 -1.56 4.47
N LEU A 90 -3.31 -1.03 5.53
CA LEU A 90 -4.04 -0.35 6.60
C LEU A 90 -4.80 0.88 6.08
N VAL A 91 -4.17 1.72 5.27
CA VAL A 91 -4.81 2.90 4.65
C VAL A 91 -6.01 2.47 3.79
N ILE A 92 -5.87 1.44 2.97
CA ILE A 92 -6.97 0.90 2.15
C ILE A 92 -8.11 0.42 3.04
N LEU A 93 -7.81 -0.35 4.09
CA LEU A 93 -8.83 -0.86 5.02
C LEU A 93 -9.53 0.28 5.76
N LEU A 94 -8.80 1.28 6.25
CA LEU A 94 -9.40 2.46 6.89
C LEU A 94 -10.36 3.18 5.94
N GLY A 95 -9.94 3.37 4.68
CA GLY A 95 -10.81 3.97 3.66
C GLY A 95 -12.07 3.13 3.36
N VAL A 96 -11.95 1.80 3.30
CA VAL A 96 -13.11 0.91 3.15
C VAL A 96 -14.02 0.96 4.37
N MET A 97 -13.47 1.13 5.57
CA MET A 97 -14.23 1.24 6.81
C MET A 97 -15.01 2.56 6.93
N GLU A 98 -14.45 3.64 6.38
CA GLU A 98 -15.02 4.98 6.46
C GLU A 98 -16.02 5.28 5.33
N HIS A 99 -15.81 4.71 4.15
CA HIS A 99 -16.53 5.14 2.95
C HIS A 99 -17.88 4.43 2.78
N PHE A 100 -18.99 5.19 2.88
CA PHE A 100 -20.37 4.67 2.87
C PHE A 100 -20.75 3.83 1.63
N ILE A 101 -20.12 4.06 0.47
CA ILE A 101 -20.31 3.25 -0.76
C ILE A 101 -20.17 1.75 -0.50
N TYR A 102 -19.30 1.33 0.43
CA TYR A 102 -19.05 -0.09 0.71
C TYR A 102 -20.05 -0.71 1.69
N GLY A 103 -20.98 0.08 2.24
CA GLY A 103 -21.94 -0.39 3.24
C GLY A 103 -21.25 -0.78 4.55
N GLU A 104 -21.73 -1.85 5.19
CA GLU A 104 -21.09 -2.39 6.39
C GLU A 104 -19.89 -3.30 5.98
N PRO A 105 -18.64 -2.88 6.22
CA PRO A 105 -17.45 -3.56 5.69
C PRO A 105 -17.31 -4.99 6.20
N ARG A 106 -17.70 -5.27 7.44
CA ARG A 106 -17.61 -6.62 8.00
C ARG A 106 -18.58 -7.55 7.28
N GLU A 107 -19.80 -7.14 6.98
CA GLU A 107 -20.76 -7.90 6.18
C GLU A 107 -20.29 -8.11 4.75
N LEU A 108 -19.68 -7.09 4.13
CA LEU A 108 -19.09 -7.23 2.80
C LEU A 108 -18.05 -8.36 2.77
N ILE A 109 -17.09 -8.34 3.70
CA ILE A 109 -15.97 -9.29 3.73
C ILE A 109 -16.40 -10.68 4.24
N THR A 110 -17.22 -10.75 5.29
CA THR A 110 -17.57 -12.03 5.95
C THR A 110 -18.83 -12.70 5.40
N LYS A 111 -19.72 -11.96 4.73
CA LYS A 111 -20.95 -12.50 4.16
C LYS A 111 -20.94 -12.41 2.64
N ALA A 112 -20.90 -11.20 2.07
CA ALA A 112 -21.12 -11.01 0.64
C ALA A 112 -20.04 -11.72 -0.21
N TRP A 113 -18.76 -11.48 0.06
CA TRP A 113 -17.67 -12.13 -0.69
C TRP A 113 -17.52 -13.62 -0.40
N VAL A 114 -18.04 -14.09 0.74
CA VAL A 114 -18.11 -15.53 1.04
C VAL A 114 -19.24 -16.20 0.25
N GLN A 115 -20.42 -15.57 0.19
CA GLN A 115 -21.57 -16.05 -0.58
C GLN A 115 -21.29 -16.06 -2.09
N GLU A 116 -20.58 -15.04 -2.59
CA GLU A 116 -20.16 -14.95 -3.99
C GLU A 116 -19.01 -15.92 -4.35
N GLY A 117 -18.40 -16.59 -3.36
CA GLY A 117 -17.34 -17.57 -3.55
C GLY A 117 -15.95 -16.97 -3.83
N TYR A 118 -15.76 -15.67 -3.61
CA TYR A 118 -14.45 -15.01 -3.70
C TYR A 118 -13.58 -15.28 -2.47
N LEU A 119 -14.20 -15.36 -1.30
CA LEU A 119 -13.52 -15.68 -0.04
C LEU A 119 -14.09 -16.94 0.60
N GLU A 120 -13.22 -17.66 1.31
CA GLU A 120 -13.62 -18.64 2.30
C GLU A 120 -13.31 -18.08 3.69
N TYR A 121 -14.29 -18.09 4.59
CA TYR A 121 -14.12 -17.71 5.99
C TYR A 121 -14.33 -18.95 6.85
N ARG A 122 -13.28 -19.38 7.57
CA ARG A 122 -13.34 -20.60 8.38
C ARG A 122 -12.64 -20.43 9.72
N GLN A 123 -13.10 -21.21 10.71
CA GLN A 123 -12.42 -21.33 11.99
C GLN A 123 -11.15 -22.18 11.82
N VAL A 124 -10.06 -21.72 12.41
CA VAL A 124 -8.80 -22.46 12.48
C VAL A 124 -9.00 -23.66 13.40
N ALA A 125 -8.69 -24.86 12.92
CA ALA A 125 -8.82 -26.07 13.71
C ALA A 125 -7.92 -25.99 14.95
N ASP A 126 -8.41 -26.51 16.08
CA ASP A 126 -7.68 -26.59 17.35
C ASP A 126 -7.19 -25.25 17.92
N SER A 127 -7.79 -24.12 17.49
CA SER A 127 -7.49 -22.82 18.08
C SER A 127 -8.28 -22.61 19.38
N ASP A 128 -7.58 -22.42 20.49
CA ASP A 128 -8.14 -21.92 21.75
C ASP A 128 -7.38 -20.65 22.18
N PRO A 129 -8.02 -19.46 22.18
CA PRO A 129 -9.42 -19.18 21.82
C PRO A 129 -9.70 -19.34 20.32
N ALA A 130 -10.98 -19.42 19.94
CA ALA A 130 -11.43 -19.55 18.55
C ALA A 130 -10.85 -18.45 17.64
N ARG A 131 -10.07 -18.84 16.64
CA ARG A 131 -9.48 -17.97 15.61
C ARG A 131 -10.12 -18.27 14.27
N HIS A 132 -10.26 -17.25 13.45
CA HIS A 132 -10.79 -17.37 12.10
C HIS A 132 -9.75 -16.89 11.09
N GLU A 133 -9.74 -17.50 9.91
CA GLU A 133 -8.88 -17.12 8.80
C GLU A 133 -9.68 -16.95 7.51
N PHE A 134 -9.11 -16.16 6.59
CA PHE A 134 -9.65 -15.96 5.25
C PHE A 134 -8.75 -16.64 4.21
N LEU A 135 -9.38 -17.30 3.25
CA LEU A 135 -8.72 -17.90 2.09
C LEU A 135 -9.39 -17.44 0.80
N TRP A 136 -8.71 -17.66 -0.33
CA TRP A 136 -9.31 -17.49 -1.65
C TRP A 136 -10.36 -18.58 -1.86
N GLY A 137 -11.57 -18.17 -2.20
CA GLY A 137 -12.63 -19.10 -2.57
C GLY A 137 -12.48 -19.61 -4.00
N PRO A 138 -13.32 -20.60 -4.39
CA PRO A 138 -13.23 -21.25 -5.69
C PRO A 138 -13.41 -20.27 -6.86
N ARG A 139 -14.23 -19.24 -6.71
CA ARG A 139 -14.45 -18.23 -7.76
C ARG A 139 -13.22 -17.35 -7.95
N ALA A 140 -12.56 -16.92 -6.87
CA ALA A 140 -11.32 -16.16 -6.97
C ALA A 140 -10.23 -16.95 -7.71
N HIS A 141 -10.13 -18.25 -7.44
CA HIS A 141 -9.22 -19.14 -8.16
C HIS A 141 -9.60 -19.39 -9.62
N ALA A 142 -10.90 -19.37 -9.95
CA ALA A 142 -11.38 -19.56 -11.32
C ALA A 142 -11.23 -18.30 -12.19
N GLU A 143 -11.43 -17.12 -11.61
CA GLU A 143 -11.45 -15.85 -12.35
C GLU A 143 -10.09 -15.15 -12.41
N THR A 144 -9.21 -15.41 -11.44
CA THR A 144 -7.90 -14.77 -11.38
C THR A 144 -6.84 -15.67 -10.74
N SER A 145 -5.61 -15.18 -10.69
CA SER A 145 -4.48 -15.85 -10.05
C SER A 145 -3.77 -14.90 -9.11
N LYS A 146 -3.07 -15.46 -8.12
CA LYS A 146 -2.24 -14.67 -7.20
C LYS A 146 -1.24 -13.79 -7.95
N LEU A 147 -0.71 -14.30 -9.07
CA LEU A 147 0.21 -13.54 -9.93
C LEU A 147 -0.50 -12.36 -10.60
N GLN A 148 -1.69 -12.56 -11.18
CA GLN A 148 -2.46 -11.48 -11.81
C GLN A 148 -2.90 -10.41 -10.81
N VAL A 149 -3.29 -10.80 -9.59
CA VAL A 149 -3.60 -9.83 -8.52
C VAL A 149 -2.36 -9.03 -8.15
N LEU A 150 -1.20 -9.70 -8.00
CA LEU A 150 0.06 -9.03 -7.71
C LEU A 150 0.47 -8.07 -8.83
N GLU A 151 0.39 -8.50 -10.10
CA GLU A 151 0.64 -7.65 -11.26
C GLU A 151 -0.32 -6.46 -11.30
N HIS A 152 -1.60 -6.66 -11.01
CA HIS A 152 -2.58 -5.59 -10.97
C HIS A 152 -2.28 -4.55 -9.90
N LEU A 153 -1.91 -4.98 -8.69
CA LEU A 153 -1.47 -4.10 -7.60
C LEU A 153 -0.25 -3.27 -8.03
N PHE A 154 0.71 -3.87 -8.74
CA PHE A 154 1.85 -3.12 -9.28
C PHE A 154 1.46 -2.17 -10.41
N ARG A 155 0.43 -2.50 -11.20
CA ARG A 155 -0.07 -1.64 -12.29
C ARG A 155 -0.87 -0.44 -11.81
N LEU A 156 -1.58 -0.52 -10.69
CA LEU A 156 -2.26 0.63 -10.08
C LEU A 156 -1.27 1.77 -9.82
N ASN A 157 -0.01 1.45 -9.53
CA ASN A 157 1.07 2.42 -9.27
C ASN A 157 1.77 2.95 -10.53
N SER A 158 1.33 2.52 -11.71
CA SER A 158 1.87 2.96 -13.00
C SER A 158 0.93 3.90 -13.75
N LYS A 159 -0.34 3.97 -13.30
CA LYS A 159 -1.35 4.89 -13.77
C LYS A 159 -1.48 5.95 -12.68
N GLY A 160 -1.19 7.21 -13.00
CA GLY A 160 -1.23 8.31 -12.05
C GLY A 160 -2.56 8.42 -11.27
N PRO A 161 -2.60 9.25 -10.22
CA PRO A 161 -3.67 9.24 -9.23
C PRO A 161 -5.06 9.38 -9.87
N ILE A 162 -5.94 8.41 -9.57
CA ILE A 162 -7.36 8.51 -9.89
C ILE A 162 -7.95 9.59 -8.98
N SER A 163 -8.20 10.77 -9.53
CA SER A 163 -8.89 11.85 -8.81
C SER A 163 -10.35 11.44 -8.59
N PHE A 164 -10.74 11.23 -7.33
CA PHE A 164 -12.15 11.12 -6.93
C PHE A 164 -12.65 12.53 -6.56
N PRO A 165 -13.56 13.15 -7.35
CA PRO A 165 -13.97 14.54 -7.12
C PRO A 165 -14.78 14.78 -5.84
N SER A 166 -15.31 13.73 -5.19
CA SER A 166 -16.25 13.89 -4.08
C SER A 166 -15.62 13.93 -2.68
N LEU A 167 -14.37 13.48 -2.52
CA LEU A 167 -13.75 13.32 -1.19
C LEU A 167 -13.18 14.63 -0.60
N SER A 168 -12.97 15.65 -1.43
CA SER A 168 -12.43 16.94 -0.97
C SER A 168 -13.44 17.79 -0.20
N GLU A 169 -14.75 17.61 -0.41
CA GLU A 169 -15.78 18.43 0.25
C GLU A 169 -16.15 17.90 1.63
N GLU A 170 -16.25 16.57 1.82
CA GLU A 170 -16.59 15.96 3.13
C GLU A 170 -15.44 16.03 4.14
N ALA A 171 -14.18 15.92 3.69
CA ALA A 171 -13.02 15.99 4.58
C ALA A 171 -12.81 17.39 5.20
N VAL A 172 -13.21 18.45 4.49
CA VAL A 172 -13.09 19.84 4.98
C VAL A 172 -14.17 20.16 6.02
N SER A 173 -15.34 19.51 5.95
CA SER A 173 -16.42 19.74 6.92
C SER A 173 -16.15 19.14 8.30
N ASN A 174 -15.35 18.07 8.40
CA ASN A 174 -15.03 17.43 9.68
C ASN A 174 -13.89 18.12 10.46
N GLU A 175 -13.20 19.10 9.88
CA GLU A 175 -12.14 19.87 10.56
C GLU A 175 -12.68 21.09 11.34
N GLU A 176 -13.93 21.52 11.13
CA GLU A 176 -14.52 22.70 11.80
C GLU A 176 -15.35 22.39 13.08
N GLU A 177 -15.65 21.13 13.40
CA GLU A 177 -16.55 20.78 14.51
C GLU A 177 -15.84 20.36 15.83
N GLY A 178 -14.54 20.63 15.94
CA GLY A 178 -13.72 20.32 17.12
C GLY A 178 -12.82 21.46 17.56
N ALA A 179 -13.38 22.60 17.96
CA ALA A 179 -12.69 23.70 18.63
C ALA A 179 -13.44 24.17 19.88
#